data_AF-A0A7J4V0C3-F1
#
_entry.id   AF-A0A7J4V0C3-F1
#
_cell.length_a   1.000
_cell.length_b   1.000
_cell.length_c   1.000
_cell.angle_alpha   90.00
_cell.angle_beta   90.00
_cell.angle_gamma   90.00
#
_symmetry.space_group_name_H-M   'P 1'
#
loop_
_entity.id
_entity.type
_entity.pdbx_description
1 polymer ?
#
loop_
_entity_poly.entity_id
_entity_poly.type
_entity_poly.pdbx_seq_one_letter_code
_entity_poly.pdbx_strand_id
1 'polypeptide(L)'
;MIKMTETEQAKIETTAEPTVPVAPEAVQPKAKSGGVRAAYFGVLMKLKPRPTRITVSKNEAKVDFSLITEIPKIAESNIDEVEMSPIKQNYSYVRIRYDNRANEYTYEVIEPKLTDDESDVLELLKETLVGSVDKMSDAVHSEKEKYLRRIVDELMNKLGLTLHPISKEKVVYFVLRDFLGYGTIDVMMNDPNV
;
A
#
# COMPACT_ATOMS: atom_id res chain seq x y z
N MET A 1 -57.03 -25.18 -18.10
CA MET A 1 -57.73 -26.41 -18.57
C MET A 1 -58.00 -26.27 -20.07
N ILE A 2 -58.31 -27.36 -20.77
CA ILE A 2 -58.57 -27.48 -22.24
C ILE A 2 -57.35 -27.98 -23.07
N LYS A 3 -57.40 -29.31 -23.30
CA LYS A 3 -56.99 -30.12 -24.47
C LYS A 3 -55.55 -30.14 -25.01
N MET A 4 -55.01 -31.38 -25.06
CA MET A 4 -53.96 -31.87 -25.95
C MET A 4 -54.55 -32.33 -27.30
N THR A 5 -53.70 -32.50 -28.32
CA THR A 5 -53.74 -33.59 -29.31
C THR A 5 -52.35 -33.77 -29.95
N GLU A 6 -51.89 -35.01 -30.08
CA GLU A 6 -50.69 -35.42 -30.83
C GLU A 6 -51.04 -35.70 -32.31
N THR A 7 -50.14 -36.40 -33.04
CA THR A 7 -50.22 -37.03 -34.38
C THR A 7 -49.38 -36.31 -35.46
N GLU A 8 -48.65 -36.96 -36.39
CA GLU A 8 -47.61 -38.01 -36.30
C GLU A 8 -47.16 -38.46 -37.73
N GLN A 9 -45.83 -38.50 -37.99
CA GLN A 9 -45.10 -39.28 -39.02
C GLN A 9 -45.26 -39.06 -40.56
N ALA A 10 -44.28 -39.66 -41.26
CA ALA A 10 -44.10 -39.99 -42.68
C ALA A 10 -43.94 -38.81 -43.69
N LYS A 11 -42.83 -38.62 -44.43
CA LYS A 11 -41.79 -39.49 -45.08
C LYS A 11 -42.25 -40.19 -46.37
N ILE A 12 -41.56 -39.87 -47.49
CA ILE A 12 -41.15 -40.72 -48.64
C ILE A 12 -40.60 -39.79 -49.76
N GLU A 13 -39.61 -40.11 -50.61
CA GLU A 13 -38.43 -41.01 -50.62
C GLU A 13 -37.64 -40.72 -51.94
N THR A 14 -36.65 -41.55 -52.35
CA THR A 14 -36.26 -41.81 -53.77
C THR A 14 -35.48 -40.69 -54.50
N THR A 15 -34.36 -40.88 -55.23
CA THR A 15 -33.46 -42.03 -55.56
C THR A 15 -32.27 -41.51 -56.41
N ALA A 16 -31.10 -42.15 -56.62
CA ALA A 16 -30.22 -43.02 -55.81
C ALA A 16 -28.93 -43.32 -56.63
N GLU A 17 -27.81 -43.63 -55.93
CA GLU A 17 -26.72 -44.59 -56.30
C GLU A 17 -25.98 -44.52 -57.67
N PRO A 18 -24.87 -45.28 -57.90
CA PRO A 18 -24.07 -46.18 -57.03
C PRO A 18 -22.63 -45.61 -56.79
N THR A 19 -21.48 -46.30 -56.58
CA THR A 19 -21.03 -47.72 -56.63
C THR A 19 -19.75 -47.95 -55.76
N VAL A 20 -19.33 -49.21 -55.61
CA VAL A 20 -18.05 -49.72 -55.04
C VAL A 20 -17.65 -51.01 -55.83
N PRO A 21 -16.60 -51.85 -55.56
CA PRO A 21 -15.56 -51.89 -54.49
C PRO A 21 -14.09 -52.24 -55.00
N VAL A 22 -13.23 -52.70 -54.07
CA VAL A 22 -12.01 -53.56 -54.22
C VAL A 22 -10.62 -52.88 -54.27
N ALA A 23 -9.63 -53.52 -53.63
CA ALA A 23 -8.18 -53.20 -53.58
C ALA A 23 -7.34 -54.49 -53.74
N PRO A 24 -6.01 -54.43 -54.01
CA PRO A 24 -5.04 -54.62 -52.92
C PRO A 24 -3.63 -53.96 -53.06
N GLU A 25 -2.84 -54.09 -51.98
CA GLU A 25 -1.35 -54.11 -51.83
C GLU A 25 -0.41 -52.96 -52.30
N ALA A 26 0.06 -52.21 -51.29
CA ALA A 26 1.47 -51.99 -50.88
C ALA A 26 2.62 -51.71 -51.89
N VAL A 27 3.14 -50.48 -51.85
CA VAL A 27 4.60 -50.17 -51.82
C VAL A 27 4.86 -48.93 -50.94
N GLN A 28 5.77 -49.00 -49.96
CA GLN A 28 6.46 -47.82 -49.42
C GLN A 28 7.77 -47.61 -50.20
N PRO A 29 8.33 -46.38 -50.33
CA PRO A 29 9.36 -46.01 -49.36
C PRO A 29 9.63 -44.49 -49.13
N LYS A 30 10.48 -44.21 -48.13
CA LYS A 30 11.27 -42.98 -47.88
C LYS A 30 10.55 -41.72 -47.40
N ALA A 31 10.31 -41.66 -46.09
CA ALA A 31 10.31 -40.39 -45.36
C ALA A 31 11.72 -39.73 -45.40
N LYS A 32 11.79 -38.40 -45.55
CA LYS A 32 12.91 -37.53 -45.07
C LYS A 32 12.65 -36.03 -45.29
N SER A 33 12.27 -35.30 -44.23
CA SER A 33 12.52 -33.84 -44.09
C SER A 33 12.22 -33.26 -42.69
N GLY A 34 12.11 -34.09 -41.64
CA GLY A 34 11.90 -33.65 -40.24
C GLY A 34 13.10 -32.96 -39.57
N GLY A 35 13.93 -32.25 -40.34
CA GLY A 35 15.31 -31.90 -39.97
C GLY A 35 15.53 -30.69 -39.07
N VAL A 36 14.51 -29.85 -38.81
CA VAL A 36 14.66 -28.61 -38.02
C VAL A 36 13.56 -28.44 -36.97
N ARG A 37 12.29 -28.59 -37.35
CA ARG A 37 11.14 -28.36 -36.45
C ARG A 37 11.11 -29.28 -35.22
N ALA A 38 11.55 -30.54 -35.36
CA ALA A 38 11.63 -31.48 -34.25
C ALA A 38 12.72 -31.11 -33.23
N ALA A 39 13.90 -30.66 -33.71
CA ALA A 39 14.97 -30.18 -32.84
C ALA A 39 14.54 -28.93 -32.06
N TYR A 40 13.84 -28.00 -32.71
CA TYR A 40 13.31 -26.78 -32.09
C TYR A 40 12.32 -27.10 -30.96
N PHE A 41 11.37 -28.02 -31.18
CA PHE A 41 10.47 -28.50 -30.11
C PHE A 41 11.20 -29.22 -28.97
N GLY A 42 12.26 -29.99 -29.28
CA GLY A 42 13.08 -30.66 -28.27
C GLY A 42 13.91 -29.71 -27.38
N VAL A 43 14.30 -28.54 -27.91
CA VAL A 43 14.91 -27.46 -27.11
C VAL A 43 13.84 -26.77 -26.26
N LEU A 44 12.69 -26.43 -26.85
CA LEU A 44 11.59 -25.74 -26.15
C LEU A 44 11.06 -26.56 -24.96
N MET A 45 10.82 -27.86 -25.14
CA MET A 45 10.31 -28.74 -24.07
C MET A 45 11.34 -29.05 -22.97
N LYS A 46 12.63 -28.75 -23.17
CA LYS A 46 13.63 -28.82 -22.09
C LYS A 46 13.60 -27.61 -21.16
N LEU A 47 12.97 -26.49 -21.55
CA LEU A 47 12.58 -25.42 -20.64
C LEU A 47 11.28 -25.80 -19.91
N LYS A 48 11.36 -26.84 -19.05
CA LYS A 48 10.37 -26.97 -17.97
C LYS A 48 10.61 -25.81 -17.02
N PRO A 49 9.67 -24.84 -16.87
CA PRO A 49 9.87 -23.74 -15.94
C PRO A 49 10.02 -24.33 -14.54
N ARG A 50 11.11 -23.98 -13.86
CA ARG A 50 11.17 -24.13 -12.41
C ARG A 50 10.03 -23.29 -11.83
N PRO A 51 9.43 -23.67 -10.69
CA PRO A 51 8.47 -22.80 -10.01
C PRO A 51 9.21 -21.54 -9.56
N THR A 52 9.21 -20.51 -10.40
CA THR A 52 9.82 -19.22 -10.12
C THR A 52 9.07 -18.64 -8.94
N ARG A 53 9.73 -18.61 -7.78
CA ARG A 53 9.19 -18.06 -6.54
C ARG A 53 8.83 -16.60 -6.81
N ILE A 54 7.54 -16.32 -7.03
CA ILE A 54 7.04 -14.99 -7.36
C ILE A 54 7.43 -14.09 -6.19
N THR A 55 8.35 -13.17 -6.45
CA THR A 55 8.72 -12.14 -5.49
C THR A 55 7.56 -11.16 -5.41
N VAL A 56 6.73 -11.32 -4.36
CA VAL A 56 5.86 -10.26 -3.87
C VAL A 56 6.69 -8.97 -3.78
N SER A 57 6.10 -7.84 -4.18
CA SER A 57 6.84 -6.60 -4.42
C SER A 57 7.73 -6.24 -3.23
N LYS A 58 9.03 -6.10 -3.48
CA LYS A 58 10.04 -5.88 -2.43
C LYS A 58 10.03 -4.45 -1.86
N ASN A 59 8.95 -3.71 -2.08
CA ASN A 59 8.80 -2.30 -1.71
C ASN A 59 8.42 -2.13 -0.23
N GLU A 60 7.77 -3.10 0.39
CA GLU A 60 7.48 -3.09 1.84
C GLU A 60 8.71 -3.44 2.70
N ALA A 61 9.76 -4.02 2.11
CA ALA A 61 10.81 -4.72 2.84
C ALA A 61 11.87 -3.82 3.50
N LYS A 62 11.89 -2.52 3.17
CA LYS A 62 12.67 -1.47 3.84
C LYS A 62 12.02 -0.09 3.61
N VAL A 63 11.02 0.24 4.42
CA VAL A 63 10.62 1.64 4.63
C VAL A 63 11.47 2.18 5.78
N ASP A 64 12.38 3.10 5.48
CA ASP A 64 13.29 3.66 6.48
C ASP A 64 12.57 4.75 7.31
N PHE A 65 11.88 4.32 8.37
CA PHE A 65 11.11 5.18 9.31
C PHE A 65 11.92 6.28 10.03
N SER A 66 13.22 6.42 9.75
CA SER A 66 14.02 7.58 10.13
C SER A 66 13.73 8.84 9.30
N LEU A 67 13.02 8.69 8.18
CA LEU A 67 12.70 9.76 7.22
C LEU A 67 11.26 10.31 7.37
N ILE A 68 10.66 10.20 8.57
CA ILE A 68 9.33 10.76 8.86
C ILE A 68 9.37 12.29 8.92
N THR A 69 10.45 12.85 9.49
CA THR A 69 10.61 14.29 9.73
C THR A 69 11.81 14.85 8.97
N GLU A 70 11.57 15.82 8.09
CA GLU A 70 12.61 16.52 7.35
C GLU A 70 13.11 17.75 8.13
N ILE A 71 14.30 17.65 8.70
CA ILE A 71 14.95 18.75 9.43
C ILE A 71 15.43 19.83 8.42
N PRO A 72 14.87 21.06 8.43
CA PRO A 72 15.24 22.09 7.47
C PRO A 72 16.62 22.67 7.80
N LYS A 73 17.52 22.66 6.81
CA LYS A 73 18.86 23.26 6.92
C LYS A 73 18.76 24.78 7.00
N ILE A 74 19.56 25.38 7.88
CA ILE A 74 19.71 26.85 7.93
C ILE A 74 20.52 27.29 6.69
N ALA A 75 20.00 28.29 5.97
CA ALA A 75 20.64 28.88 4.79
C ALA A 75 21.15 30.32 5.04
N GLU A 76 20.83 30.90 6.19
CA GLU A 76 21.11 32.28 6.56
C GLU A 76 22.43 32.39 7.32
N SER A 77 23.41 33.11 6.78
CA SER A 77 24.77 33.19 7.35
C SER A 77 24.89 34.03 8.63
N ASN A 78 23.78 34.54 9.16
CA ASN A 78 23.70 35.24 10.45
C ASN A 78 23.13 34.36 11.56
N ILE A 79 22.58 33.18 11.25
CA ILE A 79 21.86 32.37 12.23
C ILE A 79 22.62 31.06 12.48
N ASP A 80 23.13 30.92 13.70
CA ASP A 80 23.85 29.72 14.14
C ASP A 80 22.89 28.70 14.76
N GLU A 81 23.19 27.41 14.58
CA GLU A 81 22.54 26.30 15.27
C GLU A 81 23.32 26.02 16.57
N VAL A 82 22.69 26.29 17.71
CA VAL A 82 23.33 26.23 19.05
C VAL A 82 23.19 24.84 19.65
N GLU A 83 21.98 24.27 19.57
CA GLU A 83 21.65 22.93 20.03
C GLU A 83 20.54 22.34 19.15
N MET A 84 20.55 21.01 18.96
CA MET A 84 19.43 20.26 18.42
C MET A 84 19.24 18.97 19.21
N SER A 85 18.05 18.80 19.79
CA SER A 85 17.72 17.71 20.71
C SER A 85 16.41 17.01 20.29
N PRO A 86 16.37 15.66 20.20
CA PRO A 86 15.16 14.91 19.82
C PRO A 86 14.22 14.75 21.03
N ILE A 87 12.97 15.22 20.89
CA ILE A 87 11.94 15.05 21.93
C ILE A 87 11.18 13.73 21.72
N LYS A 88 10.82 13.43 20.47
CA LYS A 88 10.26 12.12 20.08
C LYS A 88 11.02 11.62 18.86
N GLN A 89 11.87 10.62 19.06
CA GLN A 89 12.77 10.06 18.05
C GLN A 89 12.07 9.84 16.69
N ASN A 90 12.63 10.42 15.62
CA ASN A 90 12.12 10.46 14.23
C ASN A 90 10.86 11.32 13.98
N TYR A 91 10.18 11.84 15.00
CA TYR A 91 8.93 12.62 14.89
C TYR A 91 9.08 14.10 15.26
N SER A 92 9.63 14.40 16.43
CA SER A 92 9.77 15.79 16.89
C SER A 92 11.15 16.08 17.44
N TYR A 93 11.70 17.20 17.00
CA TYR A 93 13.00 17.73 17.38
C TYR A 93 12.82 19.19 17.82
N VAL A 94 13.64 19.60 18.78
CA VAL A 94 13.79 20.99 19.20
C VAL A 94 15.15 21.47 18.72
N ARG A 95 15.20 22.68 18.17
CA ARG A 95 16.43 23.36 17.78
C ARG A 95 16.48 24.74 18.42
N ILE A 96 17.61 25.05 19.06
CA ILE A 96 17.92 26.40 19.54
C ILE A 96 18.79 27.08 18.47
N ARG A 97 18.32 28.22 17.97
CA ARG A 97 19.03 29.08 17.02
C ARG A 97 19.42 30.40 17.67
N TYR A 98 20.53 30.98 17.22
CA TYR A 98 20.96 32.33 17.63
C TYR A 98 21.11 33.21 16.40
N ASP A 99 20.38 34.32 16.30
CA ASP A 99 20.61 35.32 15.26
C ASP A 99 21.63 36.36 15.74
N ASN A 100 22.81 36.36 15.13
CA ASN A 100 23.89 37.30 15.41
C ASN A 100 23.54 38.76 15.05
N ARG A 101 22.48 39.01 14.26
CA ARG A 101 22.04 40.36 13.90
C ARG A 101 21.07 40.96 14.93
N ALA A 102 20.14 40.16 15.43
CA ALA A 102 19.25 40.54 16.54
C ALA A 102 19.93 40.44 17.92
N ASN A 103 20.87 39.49 18.07
CA ASN A 103 21.39 38.96 19.35
C ASN A 103 20.30 38.27 20.18
N GLU A 104 19.41 37.54 19.49
CA GLU A 104 18.26 36.85 20.07
C GLU A 104 18.36 35.33 19.86
N TYR A 105 17.89 34.57 20.85
CA TYR A 105 17.74 33.11 20.78
C TYR A 105 16.31 32.75 20.38
N THR A 106 16.16 31.86 19.40
CA THR A 106 14.88 31.34 18.92
C THR A 106 14.79 29.84 19.20
N TYR A 107 13.72 29.43 19.88
CA TYR A 107 13.34 28.04 20.08
C TYR A 107 12.47 27.58 18.89
N GLU A 108 13.00 26.68 18.06
CA GLU A 108 12.34 26.15 16.86
C GLU A 108 11.88 24.70 17.09
N VAL A 109 10.57 24.47 16.99
CA VAL A 109 9.97 23.13 17.00
C VAL A 109 9.95 22.59 15.57
N ILE A 110 10.46 21.38 15.37
CA ILE A 110 10.53 20.69 14.08
C ILE A 110 9.71 19.39 14.17
N GLU A 111 8.51 19.44 13.59
CA GLU A 111 7.54 18.32 13.48
C GLU A 111 7.49 17.76 12.03
N PRO A 112 6.83 16.61 11.78
CA PRO A 112 6.71 16.05 10.45
C PRO A 112 5.80 16.94 9.58
N LYS A 113 6.30 17.41 8.43
CA LYS A 113 5.46 18.19 7.50
C LYS A 113 4.45 17.31 6.80
N LEU A 114 3.17 17.68 6.89
CA LEU A 114 2.09 17.08 6.10
C LEU A 114 2.06 17.72 4.70
N THR A 115 1.69 16.94 3.68
CA THR A 115 1.16 17.49 2.42
C THR A 115 -0.32 17.86 2.61
N ASP A 116 -0.89 18.61 1.66
CA ASP A 116 -2.32 18.98 1.68
C ASP A 116 -3.21 17.73 1.81
N ASP A 117 -3.00 16.71 0.94
CA ASP A 117 -3.67 15.40 1.02
C ASP A 117 -3.52 14.69 2.40
N GLU A 118 -2.36 14.83 3.06
CA GLU A 118 -2.12 14.24 4.39
C GLU A 118 -2.83 15.04 5.50
N SER A 119 -3.03 16.35 5.30
CA SER A 119 -3.77 17.24 6.21
C SER A 119 -5.28 17.03 6.10
N ASP A 120 -5.84 16.92 4.89
CA ASP A 120 -7.26 16.64 4.66
C ASP A 120 -7.67 15.29 5.30
N VAL A 121 -6.82 14.26 5.16
CA VAL A 121 -7.04 12.95 5.80
C VAL A 121 -6.94 13.05 7.33
N LEU A 122 -6.03 13.88 7.86
CA LEU A 122 -5.93 14.11 9.30
C LEU A 122 -7.18 14.83 9.87
N GLU A 123 -7.72 15.81 9.15
CA GLU A 123 -8.94 16.53 9.56
C GLU A 123 -10.16 15.62 9.56
N LEU A 124 -10.40 14.87 8.46
CA LEU A 124 -11.48 13.89 8.37
C LEU A 124 -11.40 12.80 9.46
N LEU A 125 -10.19 12.34 9.79
CA LEU A 125 -9.97 11.41 10.90
C LEU A 125 -10.27 12.06 12.26
N LYS A 126 -9.89 13.32 12.48
CA LYS A 126 -10.19 14.07 13.72
C LYS A 126 -11.70 14.22 13.92
N GLU A 127 -12.45 14.69 12.92
CA GLU A 127 -13.90 14.83 13.00
C GLU A 127 -14.58 13.49 13.37
N THR A 128 -14.17 12.42 12.68
CA THR A 128 -14.72 11.06 12.90
C THR A 128 -14.35 10.48 14.28
N LEU A 129 -13.16 10.81 14.79
CA LEU A 129 -12.69 10.40 16.11
C LEU A 129 -13.40 11.13 17.24
N VAL A 130 -13.66 12.45 17.11
CA VAL A 130 -14.38 13.23 18.13
C VAL A 130 -15.76 12.62 18.41
N GLY A 131 -16.49 12.19 17.36
CA GLY A 131 -17.76 11.48 17.50
C GLY A 131 -17.68 10.05 18.06
N SER A 132 -16.48 9.54 18.40
CA SER A 132 -16.22 8.15 18.77
C SER A 132 -15.54 7.96 20.14
N VAL A 133 -15.06 9.03 20.79
CA VAL A 133 -14.10 8.98 21.91
C VAL A 133 -14.71 8.83 23.32
N ASP A 134 -16.05 8.86 23.45
CA ASP A 134 -16.85 8.76 24.70
C ASP A 134 -16.57 7.57 25.65
N LYS A 135 -15.64 6.66 25.31
CA LYS A 135 -15.35 5.41 26.05
C LYS A 135 -13.91 5.31 26.56
N MET A 136 -13.13 6.38 26.49
CA MET A 136 -11.66 6.31 26.62
C MET A 136 -11.10 6.62 28.01
N SER A 137 -11.92 6.94 29.02
CA SER A 137 -11.45 7.54 30.29
C SER A 137 -10.42 6.72 31.07
N ASP A 138 -10.67 5.43 31.31
CA ASP A 138 -10.06 4.72 32.46
C ASP A 138 -8.80 3.89 32.13
N ALA A 139 -8.41 3.80 30.85
CA ALA A 139 -7.29 2.92 30.42
C ALA A 139 -5.87 3.51 30.67
N VAL A 140 -4.86 2.64 30.73
CA VAL A 140 -3.44 3.00 30.86
C VAL A 140 -2.94 3.69 29.58
N HIS A 141 -2.06 4.69 29.69
CA HIS A 141 -1.62 5.53 28.56
C HIS A 141 -0.99 4.74 27.38
N SER A 142 -0.20 3.69 27.67
CA SER A 142 0.39 2.82 26.65
C SER A 142 -0.59 1.83 26.00
N GLU A 143 -1.77 1.64 26.60
CA GLU A 143 -2.90 0.93 25.99
C GLU A 143 -3.78 1.90 25.20
N LYS A 144 -3.94 3.15 25.68
CA LYS A 144 -4.61 4.24 24.97
C LYS A 144 -3.96 4.54 23.61
N GLU A 145 -2.63 4.59 23.50
CA GLU A 145 -1.96 4.72 22.18
C GLU A 145 -2.33 3.54 21.26
N LYS A 146 -2.16 2.29 21.73
CA LYS A 146 -2.43 1.09 20.92
C LYS A 146 -3.89 0.97 20.51
N TYR A 147 -4.80 1.44 21.37
CA TYR A 147 -6.23 1.49 21.10
C TYR A 147 -6.55 2.55 20.03
N LEU A 148 -6.02 3.78 20.18
CA LEU A 148 -6.23 4.85 19.21
C LEU A 148 -5.61 4.54 17.84
N ARG A 149 -4.40 3.96 17.80
CA ARG A 149 -3.80 3.43 16.57
C ARG A 149 -4.70 2.40 15.88
N ARG A 150 -5.35 1.49 16.63
CA ARG A 150 -6.33 0.55 16.05
C ARG A 150 -7.57 1.26 15.50
N ILE A 151 -8.10 2.27 16.21
CA ILE A 151 -9.27 3.02 15.71
C ILE A 151 -8.91 3.74 14.41
N VAL A 152 -7.75 4.42 14.33
CA VAL A 152 -7.29 5.07 13.09
C VAL A 152 -7.21 4.06 11.95
N ASP A 153 -6.59 2.89 12.18
CA ASP A 153 -6.51 1.82 11.18
C ASP A 153 -7.91 1.34 10.74
N GLU A 154 -8.83 1.14 11.68
CA GLU A 154 -10.22 0.78 11.36
C GLU A 154 -10.95 1.88 10.58
N LEU A 155 -10.76 3.15 10.92
CA LEU A 155 -11.39 4.29 10.24
C LEU A 155 -10.85 4.46 8.82
N MET A 156 -9.53 4.40 8.63
CA MET A 156 -8.91 4.44 7.30
C MET A 156 -9.46 3.32 6.40
N ASN A 157 -9.58 2.09 6.93
CA ASN A 157 -10.17 0.97 6.19
C ASN A 157 -11.67 1.20 5.88
N LYS A 158 -12.46 1.72 6.82
CA LYS A 158 -13.90 2.04 6.63
C LYS A 158 -14.12 3.15 5.61
N LEU A 159 -13.21 4.13 5.54
CA LEU A 159 -13.23 5.25 4.60
C LEU A 159 -12.59 4.91 3.23
N GLY A 160 -11.98 3.72 3.08
CA GLY A 160 -11.28 3.32 1.86
C GLY A 160 -9.94 4.02 1.62
N LEU A 161 -9.37 4.66 2.65
CA LEU A 161 -8.16 5.48 2.55
C LEU A 161 -6.90 4.62 2.66
N THR A 162 -6.07 4.63 1.60
CA THR A 162 -4.77 3.95 1.56
C THR A 162 -3.63 4.97 1.49
N LEU A 163 -2.88 5.12 2.58
CA LEU A 163 -1.68 5.96 2.64
C LEU A 163 -0.39 5.14 2.52
N HIS A 164 0.68 5.80 2.05
CA HIS A 164 2.04 5.27 2.15
C HIS A 164 2.45 5.11 3.64
N PRO A 165 3.25 4.12 4.06
CA PRO A 165 3.52 3.88 5.49
C PRO A 165 4.16 5.05 6.23
N ILE A 166 4.98 5.88 5.57
CA ILE A 166 5.53 7.11 6.17
C ILE A 166 4.41 8.13 6.42
N SER A 167 3.59 8.42 5.41
CA SER A 167 2.42 9.30 5.50
C SER A 167 1.45 8.87 6.59
N LYS A 168 1.22 7.55 6.72
CA LYS A 168 0.42 6.98 7.80
C LYS A 168 1.00 7.29 9.17
N GLU A 169 2.29 7.07 9.41
CA GLU A 169 2.90 7.39 10.71
C GLU A 169 2.96 8.91 10.98
N LYS A 170 3.06 9.78 9.96
CA LYS A 170 2.87 11.24 10.15
C LYS A 170 1.46 11.56 10.65
N VAL A 171 0.42 11.09 9.95
CA VAL A 171 -0.99 11.34 10.32
C VAL A 171 -1.29 10.77 11.71
N VAL A 172 -0.83 9.55 11.98
CA VAL A 172 -0.95 8.93 13.31
C VAL A 172 -0.21 9.73 14.38
N TYR A 173 0.97 10.29 14.10
CA TYR A 173 1.67 11.17 15.06
C TYR A 173 0.79 12.36 15.48
N PHE A 174 0.19 13.09 14.54
CA PHE A 174 -0.69 14.21 14.87
C PHE A 174 -1.97 13.78 15.58
N VAL A 175 -2.59 12.65 15.20
CA VAL A 175 -3.72 12.09 15.96
C VAL A 175 -3.34 11.79 17.40
N LEU A 176 -2.19 11.15 17.65
CA LEU A 176 -1.73 10.85 19.01
C LEU A 176 -1.40 12.14 19.79
N ARG A 177 -0.73 13.11 19.15
CA ARG A 177 -0.38 14.41 19.73
C ARG A 177 -1.62 15.20 20.16
N ASP A 178 -2.67 15.21 19.34
CA ASP A 178 -3.85 16.05 19.54
C ASP A 178 -4.94 15.38 20.43
N PHE A 179 -4.98 14.04 20.53
CA PHE A 179 -5.95 13.32 21.38
C PHE A 179 -5.37 12.74 22.69
N LEU A 180 -4.05 12.52 22.79
CA LEU A 180 -3.40 11.96 23.99
C LEU A 180 -2.29 12.83 24.57
N GLY A 181 -1.74 13.74 23.78
CA GLY A 181 -0.78 14.75 24.18
C GLY A 181 -1.42 16.13 24.42
N TYR A 182 -0.61 17.18 24.34
CA TYR A 182 -1.05 18.57 24.54
C TYR A 182 -1.26 19.34 23.23
N GLY A 183 -1.52 18.65 22.12
CA GLY A 183 -1.72 19.26 20.80
C GLY A 183 -0.51 20.08 20.33
N THR A 184 -0.73 21.32 19.87
CA THR A 184 0.32 22.18 19.32
C THR A 184 1.48 22.47 20.28
N ILE A 185 1.26 22.40 21.61
CA ILE A 185 2.32 22.61 22.61
C ILE A 185 2.96 21.30 23.12
N ASP A 186 2.56 20.14 22.58
CA ASP A 186 3.02 18.82 23.05
C ASP A 186 4.55 18.67 23.02
N VAL A 187 5.22 19.22 22.00
CA VAL A 187 6.70 19.15 21.93
C VAL A 187 7.36 19.95 23.07
N MET A 188 6.81 21.10 23.44
CA MET A 188 7.30 21.91 24.58
C MET A 188 6.97 21.25 25.93
N MET A 189 5.76 20.71 26.07
CA MET A 189 5.29 20.04 27.29
C MET A 189 6.03 18.73 27.61
N ASN A 190 6.75 18.15 26.62
CA ASN A 190 7.56 16.95 26.79
C ASN A 190 9.07 17.22 26.73
N ASP A 191 9.52 18.47 26.58
CA ASP A 191 10.94 18.83 26.64
C ASP A 191 11.40 18.98 28.11
N PRO A 192 12.41 18.23 28.58
CA PRO A 192 12.93 18.36 29.94
C PRO A 192 13.63 19.69 30.27
N ASN A 193 13.85 20.56 29.28
CA ASN A 193 14.61 21.81 29.41
C ASN A 193 13.74 23.09 29.46
N VAL A 194 12.41 22.94 29.52
CA VAL A 194 11.39 24.02 29.48
C VAL A 194 10.78 24.29 30.85
#